data_AF-A0A7Y7CU32-F1
#
_entry.id   AF-A0A7Y7CU32-F1
#
_cell.length_a   1.000
_cell.length_b   1.000
_cell.length_c   1.000
_cell.angle_alpha   90.00
_cell.angle_beta   90.00
_cell.angle_gamma   90.00
#
_symmetry.space_group_name_H-M   'P 1'
#
loop_
_entity.id
_entity.type
_entity.pdbx_description
1 polymer ?
#
loop_
_entity_poly.entity_id
_entity_poly.type
_entity_poly.pdbx_seq_one_letter_code
_entity_poly.pdbx_strand_id
1 'polypeptide(L)'
;MSSYKPFLSAVAALTLTGAAIVGSPILLVDLDRLEFEQTTTDQLTWDESKTSCAALGDNWELPSTYELFALYYLQNKNDSHLITLVSNTDYWSRNIYFGFAFGLNTHSGIASFDRQIDTDHFLCSRREPLANRS
;
A
#
# COMPACT_ATOMS: atom_id res chain seq x y z
N MET A 1 -40.68 32.13 4.15
CA MET A 1 -39.60 32.31 3.14
C MET A 1 -38.28 32.37 3.88
N SER A 2 -37.33 31.51 3.48
CA SER A 2 -35.85 31.64 3.57
C SER A 2 -35.21 32.20 4.86
N SER A 3 -34.16 31.62 5.46
CA SER A 3 -33.13 30.75 4.91
C SER A 3 -32.37 30.11 6.07
N TYR A 4 -32.19 28.79 6.04
CA TYR A 4 -31.08 28.12 6.73
C TYR A 4 -29.76 28.62 6.14
N LYS A 5 -28.74 28.86 6.99
CA LYS A 5 -27.33 28.45 6.77
C LYS A 5 -26.56 28.44 8.11
N PRO A 6 -26.33 27.28 8.74
CA PRO A 6 -25.19 27.09 9.60
C PRO A 6 -24.01 26.51 8.80
N PHE A 7 -22.86 26.53 9.45
CA PHE A 7 -21.56 25.97 9.08
C PHE A 7 -20.65 26.88 8.25
N LEU A 8 -19.90 27.69 9.02
CA LEU A 8 -18.49 27.92 8.76
C LEU A 8 -17.83 26.59 8.37
N SER A 9 -17.49 26.43 7.10
CA SER A 9 -16.48 25.45 6.71
C SER A 9 -15.14 26.18 6.84
N ALA A 10 -14.50 25.99 7.99
CA ALA A 10 -13.13 26.38 8.19
C ALA A 10 -12.27 25.54 7.25
N VAL A 11 -11.93 26.11 6.09
CA VAL A 11 -10.82 25.61 5.27
C VAL A 11 -9.58 25.82 6.14
N ALA A 12 -9.17 24.77 6.84
CA ALA A 12 -7.91 24.74 7.56
C ALA A 12 -6.80 24.96 6.54
N ALA A 13 -6.28 26.19 6.49
CA ALA A 13 -5.06 26.53 5.79
C ALA A 13 -3.93 25.69 6.41
N LEU A 14 -3.58 24.60 5.75
CA LEU A 14 -2.45 23.76 6.14
C LEU A 14 -1.18 24.48 5.72
N THR A 15 -0.61 25.25 6.64
CA THR A 15 0.74 25.79 6.51
C THR A 15 1.73 24.63 6.46
N LEU A 16 2.33 24.39 5.30
CA LEU A 16 3.40 23.42 5.10
C LEU A 16 4.67 23.88 5.83
N THR A 17 4.81 23.55 7.11
CA THR A 17 6.13 23.49 7.76
C THR A 17 6.72 22.10 7.54
N GLY A 18 7.43 21.93 6.41
CA GLY A 18 8.61 21.07 6.21
C GLY A 18 8.61 19.56 6.55
N ALA A 19 7.63 19.03 7.27
CA ALA A 19 7.59 17.64 7.75
C ALA A 19 6.40 16.83 7.21
N ALA A 20 5.52 17.45 6.43
CA ALA A 20 4.25 16.85 6.00
C ALA A 20 4.25 16.22 4.59
N ILE A 21 5.38 16.19 3.87
CA ILE A 21 5.36 15.82 2.44
C ILE A 21 5.39 14.30 2.20
N VAL A 22 5.72 13.47 3.20
CA VAL A 22 5.80 12.00 3.01
C VAL A 22 4.53 11.26 3.52
N GLY A 23 3.69 11.89 4.34
CA GLY A 23 2.51 11.24 4.95
C GLY A 23 1.19 11.36 4.17
N SER A 24 1.08 12.32 3.25
CA SER A 24 -0.18 12.63 2.56
C SER A 24 -0.74 11.52 1.64
N PRO A 25 0.04 10.74 0.87
CA PRO A 25 -0.53 9.77 -0.07
C PRO A 25 -1.03 8.48 0.60
N ILE A 26 -0.46 8.07 1.73
CA ILE A 26 -0.86 6.84 2.44
C ILE A 26 -2.31 6.94 2.94
N LEU A 27 -2.71 8.13 3.42
CA LEU A 27 -4.07 8.39 3.89
C LEU A 27 -5.11 8.44 2.76
N LEU A 28 -4.68 8.51 1.51
CA LEU A 28 -5.56 8.48 0.33
C LEU A 28 -5.74 7.07 -0.22
N VAL A 29 -5.03 6.07 0.32
CA VAL A 29 -5.22 4.67 -0.06
C VAL A 29 -6.54 4.18 0.53
N ASP A 30 -7.47 3.85 -0.35
CA ASP A 30 -8.75 3.24 0.00
C ASP A 30 -8.57 1.73 0.18
N LEU A 31 -8.25 1.31 1.42
CA LEU A 31 -8.04 -0.10 1.75
C LEU A 31 -9.29 -0.95 1.56
N ASP A 32 -10.50 -0.37 1.63
CA ASP A 32 -11.76 -1.11 1.42
C ASP A 32 -12.01 -1.47 -0.05
N ARG A 33 -11.16 -0.97 -0.95
CA ARG A 33 -11.17 -1.29 -2.39
C ARG A 33 -9.97 -2.13 -2.81
N LEU A 34 -9.11 -2.49 -1.88
CA LEU A 34 -7.96 -3.33 -2.11
C LEU A 34 -8.22 -4.71 -1.56
N GLU A 35 -8.02 -5.70 -2.40
CA GLU A 35 -7.89 -7.08 -1.96
C GLU A 35 -6.42 -7.43 -1.93
N PHE A 36 -6.02 -8.22 -0.93
CA PHE A 36 -4.66 -8.67 -0.73
C PHE A 36 -4.62 -10.19 -0.66
N GLU A 37 -3.61 -10.78 -1.28
CA GLU A 37 -3.38 -12.22 -1.25
C GLU A 37 -1.91 -12.53 -1.02
N GLN A 38 -1.62 -13.35 0.00
CA GLN A 38 -0.27 -13.87 0.22
C GLN A 38 -0.18 -15.25 -0.41
N THR A 39 0.46 -15.31 -1.58
CA THR A 39 0.60 -16.55 -2.36
C THR A 39 1.64 -17.50 -1.78
N THR A 40 2.62 -16.99 -1.05
CA THR A 40 3.68 -17.77 -0.40
C THR A 40 4.27 -17.05 0.82
N THR A 41 4.97 -17.79 1.68
CA THR A 41 5.83 -17.25 2.74
C THR A 41 7.30 -17.27 2.34
N ASP A 42 7.63 -17.80 1.16
CA ASP A 42 9.00 -17.80 0.65
C ASP A 42 9.36 -16.42 0.09
N GLN A 43 10.65 -16.10 0.14
CA GLN A 43 11.18 -14.90 -0.48
C GLN A 43 11.56 -15.19 -1.93
N LEU A 44 11.18 -14.32 -2.85
CA LEU A 44 11.45 -14.45 -4.27
C LEU A 44 12.11 -13.19 -4.81
N THR A 45 12.75 -13.29 -5.97
CA THR A 45 13.22 -12.09 -6.68
C THR A 45 12.04 -11.23 -7.11
N TRP A 46 12.29 -9.94 -7.37
CA TRP A 46 11.22 -9.02 -7.73
C TRP A 46 10.45 -9.47 -8.99
N ASP A 47 11.16 -9.95 -10.01
CA ASP A 47 10.56 -10.45 -11.26
C ASP A 47 9.74 -11.73 -11.04
N GLU A 48 10.20 -12.64 -10.18
CA GLU A 48 9.47 -13.84 -9.81
C GLU A 48 8.20 -13.50 -9.02
N SER A 49 8.29 -12.60 -8.04
CA SER A 49 7.13 -12.12 -7.27
C SER A 49 6.09 -11.45 -8.17
N LYS A 50 6.52 -10.59 -9.10
CA LYS A 50 5.64 -9.96 -10.08
C LYS A 50 4.96 -11.00 -10.97
N THR A 51 5.70 -12.01 -11.41
CA THR A 51 5.17 -13.13 -12.20
C THR A 51 4.16 -13.94 -11.40
N SER A 52 4.46 -14.21 -10.12
CA SER A 52 3.56 -14.91 -9.19
C SER A 52 2.23 -14.16 -9.01
N CYS A 53 2.26 -12.83 -8.86
CA CYS A 53 1.03 -12.06 -8.74
C CYS A 53 0.24 -12.03 -10.05
N ALA A 54 0.91 -11.83 -11.18
CA ALA A 54 0.25 -11.84 -12.49
C ALA A 54 -0.43 -13.19 -12.81
N ALA A 55 0.13 -14.30 -12.29
CA ALA A 55 -0.42 -15.64 -12.48
C ALA A 55 -1.78 -15.86 -11.79
N LEU A 56 -2.16 -15.02 -10.81
CA LEU A 56 -3.49 -15.05 -10.20
C LEU A 56 -4.60 -14.54 -11.14
N GLY A 57 -4.26 -13.88 -12.25
CA GLY A 57 -5.23 -13.28 -13.18
C GLY A 57 -5.81 -11.96 -12.67
N ASP A 58 -6.92 -11.51 -13.24
CA ASP A 58 -7.78 -10.42 -12.73
C ASP A 58 -7.08 -9.13 -12.22
N ASN A 59 -5.98 -8.74 -12.88
CA ASN A 59 -5.16 -7.58 -12.52
C ASN A 59 -4.51 -7.65 -11.12
N TRP A 60 -4.26 -8.85 -10.61
CA TRP A 60 -3.38 -9.03 -9.46
C TRP A 60 -1.96 -8.60 -9.82
N GLU A 61 -1.41 -7.70 -9.00
CA GLU A 61 -0.06 -7.15 -9.17
C GLU A 61 0.64 -7.07 -7.81
N LEU A 62 1.96 -6.85 -7.81
CA LEU A 62 2.61 -6.37 -6.60
C LEU A 62 1.98 -5.03 -6.18
N PRO A 63 1.73 -4.81 -4.88
CA PRO A 63 1.24 -3.52 -4.39
C PRO A 63 2.23 -2.41 -4.72
N SER A 64 1.74 -1.18 -4.85
CA SER A 64 2.63 -0.01 -4.79
C SER A 64 3.22 0.15 -3.40
N THR A 65 4.33 0.90 -3.29
CA THR A 65 4.92 1.23 -1.99
C THR A 65 3.87 1.89 -1.07
N TYR A 66 3.02 2.77 -1.58
CA TYR A 66 1.97 3.41 -0.77
C TYR A 66 0.94 2.43 -0.22
N GLU A 67 0.58 1.39 -0.98
CA GLU A 67 -0.38 0.37 -0.56
C GLU A 67 0.20 -0.54 0.53
N LEU A 68 1.47 -0.93 0.42
CA LEU A 68 2.16 -1.66 1.49
C LEU A 68 2.20 -0.85 2.79
N PHE A 69 2.54 0.44 2.68
CA PHE A 69 2.59 1.33 3.84
C PHE A 69 1.20 1.57 4.44
N ALA A 70 0.17 1.74 3.60
CA ALA A 70 -1.20 1.86 4.07
C ALA A 70 -1.66 0.60 4.79
N LEU A 71 -1.38 -0.57 4.22
CA LEU A 71 -1.64 -1.85 4.85
C LEU A 71 -0.94 -1.94 6.22
N TYR A 72 0.35 -1.65 6.30
CA TYR A 72 1.10 -1.72 7.57
C TYR A 72 0.60 -0.73 8.63
N TYR A 73 0.31 0.52 8.27
CA TYR A 73 0.01 1.59 9.24
C TYR A 73 -1.49 1.79 9.53
N LEU A 74 -2.38 1.48 8.59
CA LEU A 74 -3.82 1.78 8.69
C LEU A 74 -4.67 0.56 9.00
N GLN A 75 -4.20 -0.67 8.74
CA GLN A 75 -4.87 -1.91 9.16
C GLN A 75 -5.28 -1.89 10.64
N ASN A 76 -4.40 -1.37 11.51
CA ASN A 76 -4.63 -1.33 12.95
C ASN A 76 -5.65 -0.26 13.38
N LYS A 77 -6.05 0.67 12.50
CA LYS A 77 -7.00 1.75 12.82
C LYS A 77 -8.45 1.38 12.53
N ASN A 78 -8.67 0.47 11.58
CA ASN A 78 -10.02 0.14 11.09
C ASN A 78 -10.53 -1.20 11.59
N ASP A 79 -9.83 -1.87 12.52
CA ASP A 79 -10.13 -3.23 13.01
C ASP A 79 -10.27 -4.27 11.86
N SER A 80 -9.69 -3.95 10.71
CA SER A 80 -9.78 -4.71 9.48
C SER A 80 -8.62 -5.70 9.43
N HIS A 81 -8.87 -6.98 9.69
CA HIS A 81 -7.87 -8.05 9.51
C HIS A 81 -7.70 -8.41 8.02
N LEU A 82 -7.24 -7.45 7.21
CA LEU A 82 -7.06 -7.65 5.77
C LEU A 82 -6.05 -8.77 5.47
N ILE A 83 -4.86 -8.70 6.08
CA ILE A 83 -3.82 -9.73 6.02
C ILE A 83 -2.77 -9.50 7.12
N THR A 84 -2.02 -10.51 7.52
CA THR A 84 -0.92 -10.36 8.48
C THR A 84 0.41 -10.41 7.75
N LEU A 85 1.15 -9.30 7.74
CA LEU A 85 2.50 -9.25 7.18
C LEU A 85 3.49 -10.01 8.06
N VAL A 86 4.44 -10.70 7.44
CA VAL A 86 5.58 -11.29 8.14
C VAL A 86 6.39 -10.17 8.80
N SER A 87 6.72 -10.35 10.07
CA SER A 87 7.49 -9.36 10.83
C SER A 87 8.99 -9.51 10.62
N ASN A 88 9.74 -8.43 10.86
CA ASN A 88 11.20 -8.38 10.76
C ASN A 88 11.77 -8.79 9.39
N THR A 89 11.16 -8.32 8.30
CA THR A 89 11.59 -8.62 6.93
C THR A 89 11.28 -7.45 5.99
N ASP A 90 11.63 -7.62 4.71
CA ASP A 90 11.36 -6.67 3.65
C ASP A 90 10.29 -7.23 2.71
N TYR A 91 9.46 -6.33 2.18
CA TYR A 91 8.39 -6.65 1.23
C TYR A 91 8.57 -5.90 -0.08
N TRP A 92 8.49 -6.61 -1.20
CA TRP A 92 8.49 -6.00 -2.53
C TRP A 92 7.25 -5.17 -2.81
N SER A 93 7.46 -3.98 -3.41
CA SER A 93 6.43 -3.25 -4.15
C SER A 93 6.70 -3.30 -5.65
N ARG A 94 5.71 -2.94 -6.48
CA ARG A 94 5.89 -2.82 -7.94
C ARG A 94 6.78 -1.64 -8.38
N ASN A 95 7.22 -0.79 -7.44
CA ASN A 95 8.04 0.37 -7.73
C ASN A 95 9.50 -0.05 -7.92
N ILE A 96 10.11 0.30 -9.06
CA ILE A 96 11.50 -0.03 -9.40
C ILE A 96 12.21 1.18 -10.03
N TYR A 97 13.51 1.33 -9.75
CA TYR A 97 14.36 2.37 -10.32
C TYR A 97 15.80 1.85 -10.49
N PHE A 98 16.33 1.91 -11.72
CA PHE A 98 17.70 1.47 -12.05
C PHE A 98 18.10 0.09 -11.49
N GLY A 99 17.20 -0.89 -11.54
CA GLY A 99 17.46 -2.26 -11.07
C GLY A 99 17.31 -2.46 -9.56
N PHE A 100 16.84 -1.44 -8.84
CA PHE A 100 16.49 -1.51 -7.43
C PHE A 100 14.98 -1.46 -7.27
N ALA A 101 14.42 -2.40 -6.54
CA ALA A 101 13.02 -2.43 -6.19
C ALA A 101 12.81 -1.82 -4.80
N PHE A 102 11.72 -1.07 -4.66
CA PHE A 102 11.36 -0.38 -3.44
C PHE A 102 10.39 -1.25 -2.66
N GLY A 103 10.37 -1.09 -1.34
CA GLY A 103 9.57 -1.94 -0.48
C GLY A 103 9.21 -1.33 0.86
N LEU A 104 8.76 -2.19 1.75
CA LEU A 104 8.51 -1.90 3.16
C LEU A 104 9.33 -2.84 4.02
N ASN A 105 10.11 -2.28 4.94
CA ASN A 105 10.77 -3.02 6.00
C ASN A 105 9.81 -3.14 7.20
N THR A 106 9.35 -4.35 7.52
CA THR A 106 8.38 -4.59 8.59
C THR A 106 9.01 -4.60 10.00
N HIS A 107 10.35 -4.62 10.11
CA HIS A 107 11.05 -4.41 11.39
C HIS A 107 10.91 -2.96 11.88
N SER A 108 11.12 -2.01 10.97
CA SER A 108 11.22 -0.57 11.28
C SER A 108 10.05 0.26 10.77
N GLY A 109 9.21 -0.28 9.88
CA GLY A 109 8.10 0.41 9.24
C GLY A 109 8.53 1.42 8.18
N ILE A 110 9.79 1.41 7.74
CA ILE A 110 10.33 2.37 6.77
C ILE A 110 10.47 1.75 5.38
N ALA A 111 10.86 2.54 4.39
CA ALA A 111 11.01 2.05 3.03
C ALA A 111 12.24 1.13 2.96
N SER A 112 12.08 -0.03 2.31
CA SER A 112 13.22 -0.87 1.91
C SER A 112 13.64 -0.59 0.48
N PHE A 113 14.88 -0.95 0.16
CA PHE A 113 15.52 -0.68 -1.11
C PHE A 113 16.59 -1.71 -1.43
N ASP A 114 16.23 -2.68 -2.25
CA ASP A 114 17.07 -3.85 -2.52
C ASP A 114 17.23 -4.05 -4.03
N ARG A 115 18.27 -4.79 -4.44
CA ARG A 115 18.44 -5.06 -5.87
C ARG A 115 17.33 -6.02 -6.29
N GLN A 116 16.79 -5.85 -7.48
CA GLN A 116 15.72 -6.72 -8.00
C GLN A 116 16.08 -8.21 -8.07
N ILE A 117 17.39 -8.53 -7.99
CA ILE A 117 17.94 -9.89 -8.01
C ILE A 117 18.10 -10.50 -6.60
N ASP A 118 18.00 -9.68 -5.56
CA ASP A 118 17.88 -10.16 -4.18
C ASP A 118 16.48 -10.73 -3.97
N THR A 119 16.22 -11.36 -2.83
CA THR A 119 14.92 -11.99 -2.54
C THR A 119 14.29 -11.33 -1.33
N ASP A 120 13.01 -10.97 -1.44
CA ASP A 120 12.20 -10.45 -0.33
C ASP A 120 10.83 -11.14 -0.31
N HIS A 121 10.09 -10.93 0.78
CA HIS A 121 8.70 -11.35 0.83
C HIS A 121 7.87 -10.49 -0.12
N PHE A 122 6.70 -10.99 -0.48
CA PHE A 122 5.74 -10.22 -1.24
C PHE A 122 4.33 -10.67 -0.89
N LEU A 123 3.39 -9.83 -1.32
CA LEU A 123 1.98 -10.16 -1.41
C LEU A 123 1.48 -9.56 -2.71
N CYS A 124 0.32 -10.02 -3.14
CA CYS A 124 -0.35 -9.49 -4.31
C CYS A 124 -1.49 -8.60 -3.86
N SER A 125 -1.80 -7.59 -4.66
CA SER A 125 -2.96 -6.74 -4.47
C SER A 125 -3.72 -6.57 -5.77
N ARG A 126 -5.04 -6.43 -5.69
CA ARG A 126 -5.87 -5.96 -6.80
C ARG A 126 -6.86 -4.92 -6.29
N ARG A 127 -7.32 -4.07 -7.21
CA ARG A 127 -8.32 -3.03 -6.92
C ARG A 127 -9.68 -3.44 -7.46
N GLU A 128 -10.71 -3.38 -6.63
CA GLU A 128 -12.09 -3.58 -7.06
C GLU A 128 -12.52 -2.48 -8.06
N PRO A 129 -13.17 -2.85 -9.18
CA PRO A 129 -13.73 -1.91 -10.13
C PRO A 129 -14.75 -0.98 -9.47
N LEU A 130 -14.75 0.31 -9.83
CA LEU A 130 -15.67 1.31 -9.29
C LEU A 130 -17.17 0.97 -9.47
N ALA A 131 -17.50 0.05 -10.38
CA ALA A 131 -18.87 -0.34 -10.70
C ALA A 131 -19.47 -1.43 -9.76
N ASN A 132 -18.67 -2.03 -8.88
CA ASN A 132 -19.08 -3.22 -8.10
C ASN A 132 -19.79 -2.93 -6.76
N ARG A 133 -20.14 -1.67 -6.42
CA ARG A 133 -20.94 -1.35 -5.23
C ARG A 133 -22.34 -0.87 -5.64
N SER A 134 -23.32 -1.78 -5.55
CA SER A 134 -24.76 -1.50 -5.58
C SER A 134 -25.30 -1.31 -4.17
#